data_AF-A0A4Q8QLT0-F1
#
_entry.id   AF-A0A4Q8QLT0-F1
#
_cell.length_a   1.000
_cell.length_b   1.000
_cell.length_c   1.000
_cell.angle_alpha   90.00
_cell.angle_beta   90.00
_cell.angle_gamma   90.00
#
_symmetry.space_group_name_H-M   'P 1'
#
loop_
_entity.id
_entity.type
_entity.pdbx_description
1 polymer ?
#
loop_
_entity_poly.entity_id
_entity_poly.type
_entity_poly.pdbx_seq_one_letter_code
_entity_poly.pdbx_strand_id
1 'polypeptide(L)'
;TQRSTEGDIGNWLAAMIARRAIEPNHLWEDLGLRNRGELSRLLSRHFAPLAARNVNNMRWKRFFYRMLCEGDGLVMCTTPVCTQCKDFNRCFGDESGESRMAERRRDVLLRAANPDAASIWPM
;
A
#
# COMPACT_ATOMS: atom_id res chain seq x y z
N THR A 1 -22.20 -3.22 3.24
CA THR A 1 -20.91 -3.92 3.03
C THR A 1 -20.03 -3.09 2.09
N GLN A 2 -18.74 -2.90 2.39
CA GLN A 2 -17.81 -2.08 1.58
C GLN A 2 -17.21 -2.81 0.36
N ARG A 3 -17.65 -4.04 0.09
CA ARG A 3 -17.14 -4.91 -0.98
C ARG A 3 -17.96 -4.73 -2.26
N SER A 4 -17.28 -4.81 -3.40
CA SER A 4 -17.87 -4.72 -4.75
C SER A 4 -17.90 -6.05 -5.49
N THR A 5 -17.07 -7.02 -5.08
CA THR A 5 -17.10 -8.37 -5.67
C THR A 5 -17.89 -9.33 -4.82
N GLU A 6 -18.73 -10.12 -5.49
CA GLU A 6 -19.49 -11.22 -4.91
C GLU A 6 -18.61 -12.44 -4.61
N GLY A 7 -19.11 -13.34 -3.76
CA GLY A 7 -18.43 -14.57 -3.36
C GLY A 7 -17.25 -14.38 -2.40
N ASP A 8 -16.49 -15.46 -2.21
CA ASP A 8 -15.44 -15.53 -1.18
C ASP A 8 -14.19 -14.70 -1.48
N ILE A 9 -13.99 -14.30 -2.75
CA ILE A 9 -12.83 -13.51 -3.18
C ILE A 9 -12.73 -12.22 -2.36
N GLY A 10 -13.85 -11.49 -2.19
CA GLY A 10 -13.85 -10.25 -1.42
C GLY A 10 -13.52 -10.47 0.05
N ASN A 11 -13.91 -11.62 0.62
CA ASN A 11 -13.62 -11.98 2.01
C ASN A 11 -12.14 -12.35 2.19
N TRP A 12 -11.58 -13.17 1.30
CA TRP A 12 -10.16 -13.53 1.34
C TRP A 12 -9.27 -12.33 1.10
N LEU A 13 -9.61 -11.46 0.14
CA LEU A 13 -8.88 -10.21 -0.09
C LEU A 13 -8.94 -9.31 1.14
N ALA A 14 -10.10 -9.15 1.78
CA ALA A 14 -10.22 -8.35 2.99
C ALA A 14 -9.33 -8.89 4.12
N ALA A 15 -9.36 -10.21 4.35
CA ALA A 15 -8.54 -10.86 5.37
C ALA A 15 -7.03 -10.77 5.07
N MET A 16 -6.64 -10.84 3.79
CA MET A 16 -5.25 -10.67 3.37
C MET A 16 -4.78 -9.22 3.55
N ILE A 17 -5.58 -8.25 3.09
CA ILE A 17 -5.28 -6.82 3.20
C ILE A 17 -5.17 -6.42 4.67
N ALA A 18 -6.11 -6.85 5.52
CA ALA A 18 -6.08 -6.56 6.95
C ALA A 18 -4.81 -7.08 7.62
N ARG A 19 -4.41 -8.33 7.31
CA ARG A 19 -3.16 -8.91 7.84
C ARG A 19 -1.93 -8.14 7.39
N ARG A 20 -1.82 -7.82 6.10
CA ARG A 20 -0.68 -7.06 5.55
C ARG A 20 -0.68 -5.58 5.95
N ALA A 21 -1.81 -5.02 6.37
CA ALA A 21 -1.88 -3.64 6.83
C ALA A 21 -1.10 -3.38 8.14
N ILE A 22 -0.85 -4.43 8.93
CA ILE A 22 -0.16 -4.34 10.23
C ILE A 22 1.37 -4.47 10.08
N GLU A 23 1.83 -5.01 8.95
CA GLU A 23 3.26 -5.18 8.65
C GLU A 23 3.98 -3.82 8.50
N PRO A 24 5.31 -3.77 8.66
CA PRO A 24 6.05 -2.49 8.72
C PRO A 24 6.24 -1.78 7.37
N ASN A 25 6.20 -2.48 6.24
CA ASN A 25 6.51 -1.88 4.92
C ASN A 25 5.30 -1.13 4.33
N HIS A 26 5.39 -0.66 3.09
CA HIS A 26 4.21 -0.18 2.40
C HIS A 26 3.25 -1.34 2.08
N LEU A 27 1.94 -1.10 2.18
CA LEU A 27 0.93 -2.16 1.99
C LEU A 27 1.03 -2.82 0.61
N TRP A 28 1.34 -2.02 -0.42
CA TRP A 28 1.46 -2.53 -1.78
C TRP A 28 2.67 -3.48 -1.93
N GLU A 29 3.77 -3.26 -1.20
CA GLU A 29 4.92 -4.17 -1.16
C GLU A 29 4.59 -5.46 -0.42
N ASP A 30 3.94 -5.36 0.74
CA ASP A 30 3.56 -6.52 1.57
C ASP A 30 2.50 -7.40 0.88
N LEU A 31 1.75 -6.83 -0.07
CA LEU A 31 0.82 -7.53 -0.96
C LEU A 31 1.49 -8.05 -2.25
N GLY A 32 2.76 -7.72 -2.47
CA GLY A 32 3.50 -8.13 -3.66
C GLY A 32 3.11 -7.40 -4.95
N LEU A 33 2.46 -6.24 -4.84
CA LEU A 33 2.12 -5.39 -5.97
C LEU A 33 3.33 -4.56 -6.40
N ARG A 34 3.34 -4.07 -7.64
CA ARG A 34 4.51 -3.36 -8.22
C ARG A 34 4.69 -1.95 -7.67
N ASN A 35 3.57 -1.28 -7.39
CA ASN A 35 3.54 0.09 -6.91
C ASN A 35 2.19 0.39 -6.25
N ARG A 36 2.11 1.57 -5.64
CA ARG A 36 0.90 2.12 -5.03
C ARG A 36 -0.31 2.20 -5.98
N GLY A 37 -0.09 2.44 -7.27
CA GLY A 37 -1.16 2.53 -8.26
C GLY A 37 -1.90 1.21 -8.47
N GLU A 38 -1.18 0.08 -8.45
CA GLU A 38 -1.80 -1.25 -8.51
C GLU A 38 -2.68 -1.53 -7.29
N LEU A 39 -2.25 -1.10 -6.10
CA LEU A 39 -3.05 -1.21 -4.89
C LEU A 39 -4.35 -0.39 -4.99
N SER A 40 -4.26 0.86 -5.46
CA SER A 40 -5.45 1.69 -5.67
C SER A 40 -6.42 1.08 -6.68
N ARG A 41 -5.93 0.45 -7.75
CA ARG A 41 -6.77 -0.28 -8.72
C ARG A 41 -7.42 -1.51 -8.11
N LEU A 42 -6.66 -2.31 -7.34
CA LEU A 42 -7.19 -3.48 -6.63
C LEU A 42 -8.34 -3.08 -5.70
N LEU A 43 -8.13 -2.03 -4.90
CA LEU A 43 -9.16 -1.53 -3.99
C LEU A 43 -10.35 -0.94 -4.74
N SER A 44 -10.14 -0.21 -5.82
CA SER A 44 -11.23 0.32 -6.65
C SER A 44 -12.07 -0.79 -7.29
N ARG A 45 -11.47 -1.93 -7.64
CA ARG A 45 -12.17 -3.07 -8.25
C ARG A 45 -12.96 -3.89 -7.23
N HIS A 46 -12.36 -4.19 -6.08
CA HIS A 46 -12.94 -5.13 -5.11
C HIS A 46 -13.64 -4.47 -3.92
N PHE A 47 -13.35 -3.19 -3.68
CA PHE A 47 -13.84 -2.41 -2.55
C PHE A 47 -14.18 -0.97 -2.99
N ALA A 48 -14.91 -0.82 -4.12
CA ALA A 48 -15.16 0.49 -4.73
C ALA A 48 -15.79 1.51 -3.77
N PRO A 49 -16.80 1.15 -2.93
CA PRO A 49 -17.35 2.08 -1.93
C PRO A 49 -16.29 2.57 -0.93
N LEU A 50 -15.35 1.71 -0.55
CA LEU A 50 -14.25 2.10 0.35
C LEU A 50 -13.24 2.98 -0.37
N ALA A 51 -12.88 2.64 -1.60
CA ALA A 51 -11.89 3.36 -2.39
C ALA A 51 -12.36 4.77 -2.75
N ALA A 52 -13.65 4.94 -3.08
CA ALA A 52 -14.25 6.23 -3.39
C ALA A 52 -14.18 7.24 -2.24
N ARG A 53 -14.04 6.76 -1.00
CA ARG A 53 -13.92 7.61 0.19
C ARG A 53 -12.50 8.14 0.42
N ASN A 54 -11.48 7.55 -0.21
CA ASN A 54 -10.09 8.01 -0.12
C ASN A 54 -9.80 9.09 -1.18
N VAL A 55 -10.57 10.19 -1.17
CA VAL A 55 -10.56 11.23 -2.21
C VAL A 55 -9.22 11.97 -2.31
N ASN A 56 -8.60 12.24 -1.16
CA ASN A 56 -7.35 13.00 -1.07
C ASN A 56 -6.10 12.12 -1.22
N ASN A 57 -6.26 10.88 -1.69
CA ASN A 57 -5.15 9.99 -1.97
C ASN A 57 -4.26 9.75 -0.73
N MET A 58 -4.87 9.59 0.45
CA MET A 58 -4.18 9.24 1.69
C MET A 58 -3.50 7.88 1.55
N ARG A 59 -2.39 7.67 2.25
CA ARG A 59 -1.75 6.34 2.36
C ARG A 59 -2.77 5.32 2.88
N TRP A 60 -2.90 4.18 2.19
CA TRP A 60 -3.99 3.23 2.45
C TRP A 60 -4.03 2.70 3.88
N LYS A 61 -2.87 2.42 4.50
CA LYS A 61 -2.80 2.00 5.91
C LYS A 61 -3.36 3.07 6.86
N ARG A 62 -3.01 4.34 6.63
CA ARG A 62 -3.51 5.48 7.42
C ARG A 62 -5.00 5.69 7.21
N PHE A 63 -5.48 5.55 5.98
CA PHE A 63 -6.89 5.63 5.66
C PHE A 63 -7.71 4.54 6.37
N PHE A 64 -7.26 3.28 6.35
CA PHE A 64 -7.93 2.20 7.09
C PHE A 64 -7.96 2.46 8.59
N TYR A 65 -6.83 2.89 9.16
CA TYR A 65 -6.77 3.16 10.59
C TYR A 65 -7.68 4.34 10.98
N ARG A 66 -7.72 5.42 10.18
CA ARG A 66 -8.68 6.52 10.37
C ARG A 66 -10.13 6.01 10.32
N MET A 67 -10.47 5.21 9.32
CA MET A 67 -11.81 4.66 9.15
C MET A 67 -12.26 3.80 10.33
N LEU A 68 -11.35 3.01 10.91
CA LEU A 68 -11.62 2.22 12.10
C LEU A 68 -11.83 3.13 13.33
N CYS A 69 -10.93 4.08 13.56
CA CYS A 69 -11.05 5.03 14.66
C CYS A 69 -12.36 5.84 14.60
N GLU A 70 -12.72 6.38 13.42
CA GLU A 70 -13.97 7.12 13.24
C GLU A 70 -15.20 6.24 13.50
N GLY A 71 -15.14 4.96 13.13
CA GLY A 71 -16.19 3.98 13.44
C GLY A 71 -16.39 3.75 14.93
N ASP A 72 -15.31 3.85 15.71
CA ASP A 72 -15.31 3.72 17.17
C ASP A 72 -15.55 5.07 17.89
N GLY A 73 -15.87 6.14 17.15
CA GLY A 73 -16.07 7.49 17.70
C GLY A 73 -14.78 8.19 18.14
N LEU A 74 -13.62 7.66 17.76
CA LEU A 74 -12.31 8.22 18.07
C LEU A 74 -11.87 9.23 17.00
N VAL A 75 -11.27 10.33 17.45
CA VAL A 75 -10.72 11.37 16.58
C VAL A 75 -9.23 11.16 16.41
N MET A 76 -8.80 10.92 15.18
CA MET A 76 -7.40 10.63 14.84
C MET A 76 -6.52 11.86 14.63
N CYS A 77 -7.12 13.04 14.45
CA CYS A 77 -6.39 14.27 14.19
C CYS A 77 -6.89 15.38 15.10
N THR A 78 -5.96 16.11 15.73
CA THR A 78 -6.28 17.25 16.60
C THR A 78 -6.58 18.54 15.83
N THR A 79 -6.35 18.55 14.52
CA THR A 79 -6.55 19.72 13.66
C THR A 79 -7.77 19.50 12.75
N PRO A 80 -8.67 20.50 12.63
CA PRO A 80 -9.86 20.37 11.77
C PRO A 80 -9.50 20.34 10.28
N VAL A 81 -8.32 20.86 9.91
CA VAL A 81 -7.82 20.91 8.54
C VAL A 81 -6.55 20.06 8.42
N CYS A 82 -6.58 19.03 7.57
CA CYS A 82 -5.47 18.10 7.42
C CYS A 82 -4.16 18.79 7.01
N THR A 83 -4.20 19.82 6.15
CA THR A 83 -3.01 20.54 5.65
C THR A 83 -2.28 21.34 6.72
N GLN A 84 -2.92 21.62 7.86
CA GLN A 84 -2.32 22.31 9.00
C GLN A 84 -1.82 21.32 10.08
N CYS A 85 -2.03 20.02 9.88
CA CYS A 85 -1.56 18.99 10.80
C CYS A 85 -0.05 18.78 10.65
N LYS A 86 0.69 18.76 11.76
CA LYS A 86 2.15 18.49 11.78
C LYS A 86 2.50 17.11 11.18
N ASP A 87 1.57 16.16 11.26
CA ASP A 87 1.71 14.81 10.72
C ASP A 87 1.18 14.66 9.28
N PHE A 88 0.90 15.76 8.57
CA PHE A 88 0.36 15.72 7.20
C PHE A 88 1.16 14.78 6.28
N ASN A 89 2.49 14.88 6.28
CA ASN A 89 3.37 14.05 5.46
C ASN A 89 3.31 12.55 5.84
N ARG A 90 2.94 12.21 7.08
CA ARG A 90 2.74 10.79 7.46
C ARG A 90 1.45 10.22 6.88
N CYS A 91 0.47 11.07 6.59
CA CYS A 91 -0.83 10.69 6.03
C CYS A 91 -0.85 10.76 4.50
N PHE A 92 -0.22 11.78 3.91
CA PHE A 92 -0.31 12.11 2.49
C PHE A 92 1.04 12.12 1.76
N GLY A 93 2.15 11.88 2.47
CA GLY A 93 3.47 11.86 1.87
C GLY A 93 3.60 10.76 0.83
N ASP A 94 4.58 10.93 -0.06
CA ASP A 94 4.84 10.00 -1.15
C ASP A 94 5.19 8.58 -0.62
N GLU A 95 4.78 7.58 -1.38
CA GLU A 95 5.15 6.16 -1.18
C GLU A 95 5.72 5.61 -2.50
N SER A 96 6.35 6.48 -3.30
CA SER A 96 7.02 6.10 -4.55
C SER A 96 8.16 5.14 -4.27
N GLY A 97 8.23 4.10 -5.09
CA GLY A 97 9.17 2.99 -4.92
C GLY A 97 8.79 1.84 -5.85
N GLU A 98 9.77 1.00 -6.15
CA GLU A 98 9.55 -0.27 -6.85
C GLU A 98 9.39 -1.39 -5.83
N SER A 99 8.57 -2.39 -6.14
CA SER A 99 8.40 -3.51 -5.22
C SER A 99 9.68 -4.30 -5.05
N ARG A 100 9.90 -4.89 -3.88
CA ARG A 100 11.04 -5.80 -3.63
C ARG A 100 11.13 -6.94 -4.66
N MET A 101 10.00 -7.37 -5.23
CA MET A 101 9.99 -8.37 -6.31
C MET A 101 10.41 -7.78 -7.65
N ALA A 102 9.99 -6.53 -7.96
CA ALA A 102 10.46 -5.82 -9.15
C ALA A 102 11.96 -5.53 -9.07
N GLU A 103 12.46 -5.14 -7.91
CA GLU A 103 13.89 -4.95 -7.63
C GLU A 103 14.66 -6.27 -7.82
N ARG A 104 14.24 -7.36 -7.18
CA ARG A 104 14.86 -8.68 -7.37
C ARG A 104 14.85 -9.13 -8.83
N ARG A 105 13.76 -8.90 -9.55
CA ARG A 105 13.67 -9.21 -10.98
C ARG A 105 14.68 -8.39 -11.77
N ARG A 106 14.82 -7.08 -11.50
CA ARG A 106 15.83 -6.23 -12.13
C ARG A 106 17.23 -6.75 -11.83
N ASP A 107 17.53 -7.10 -10.59
CA ASP A 107 18.84 -7.65 -10.21
C ASP A 107 19.17 -8.94 -10.95
N VAL A 108 18.20 -9.85 -11.07
CA VAL A 108 18.36 -11.09 -11.85
C VAL A 108 18.62 -10.78 -13.32
N LEU A 109 17.88 -9.83 -13.92
CA LEU A 109 18.07 -9.43 -15.31
C LEU A 109 19.44 -8.76 -15.54
N LEU A 110 19.89 -7.90 -14.61
CA LEU A 110 21.20 -7.25 -14.67
C LEU A 110 22.33 -8.29 -14.55
N ARG A 111 22.21 -9.28 -13.67
CA ARG A 111 23.18 -10.39 -13.55
C ARG A 111 23.21 -11.26 -14.79
N ALA A 112 22.05 -11.56 -15.39
CA ALA A 112 21.98 -12.32 -16.63
C ALA A 112 22.58 -11.54 -17.82
N ALA A 113 22.45 -10.21 -17.82
CA ALA A 113 23.01 -9.35 -18.85
C ALA A 113 24.52 -9.07 -18.69
N ASN A 114 25.08 -9.30 -17.50
CA ASN A 114 26.50 -9.11 -17.21
C ASN A 114 27.11 -10.32 -16.45
N PRO A 115 27.28 -11.47 -17.14
CA PRO A 115 27.80 -12.69 -16.52
C PRO A 115 29.26 -12.56 -16.04
N ASP A 116 30.05 -11.63 -16.60
CA ASP A 116 31.49 -11.48 -16.32
C ASP A 116 31.80 -10.60 -15.07
N ALA A 117 30.84 -9.82 -14.57
CA ALA A 117 31.05 -8.98 -13.37
C ALA A 117 31.20 -9.79 -12.07
N ALA A 118 30.77 -11.05 -12.03
CA ALA A 118 30.97 -11.93 -10.88
C ALA A 118 32.43 -12.41 -10.71
N SER A 119 33.29 -12.22 -11.73
CA SER A 119 34.69 -12.66 -11.75
C SER A 119 35.70 -11.57 -11.37
N ILE A 120 35.25 -10.35 -11.05
CA ILE A 120 36.10 -9.19 -10.74
C ILE A 120 35.84 -8.71 -9.30
N TRP A 121 35.81 -9.63 -8.33
CA TRP A 121 35.99 -9.28 -6.92
C TRP A 121 37.46 -9.49 -6.56
N PRO A 122 38.22 -8.46 -6.12
CA PRO A 122 39.52 -8.71 -5.52
C PRO A 122 39.28 -9.41 -4.16
N MET A 123 40.11 -10.42 -3.87
CA MET A 123 40.20 -11.07 -2.56
C MET A 123 40.34 -10.07 -1.42
#